data_AF-A0A7J3TBQ4-F1
#
_entry.id   AF-A0A7J3TBQ4-F1
#
_cell.length_a   1.000
_cell.length_b   1.000
_cell.length_c   1.000
_cell.angle_alpha   90.00
_cell.angle_beta   90.00
_cell.angle_gamma   90.00
#
_symmetry.space_group_name_H-M   'P 1'
#
loop_
_entity.id
_entity.type
_entity.pdbx_description
1 polymer ?
#
loop_
_entity_poly.entity_id
_entity_poly.type
_entity_poly.pdbx_seq_one_letter_code
_entity_poly.pdbx_strand_id
1 'polypeptide(L)' 'MNKIAVIGNRIKTMEEEEFIKNSLSDFEILGFLPDDDKIREFDREGLPPYPDLSTAPPSLFKIVEKLFSK' A
#
# COMPACT_ATOMS: atom_id res chain seq x y z
N MET A 1 -20.86 -11.73 -4.83
CA MET A 1 -20.08 -11.94 -3.59
C MET A 1 -19.04 -10.83 -3.54
N ASN A 2 -19.06 -9.97 -2.53
CA ASN A 2 -18.09 -8.88 -2.41
C ASN A 2 -16.85 -9.41 -1.69
N LYS A 3 -15.68 -9.41 -2.35
CA LYS A 3 -14.40 -9.74 -1.71
C LYS A 3 -13.87 -8.45 -1.04
N ILE A 4 -13.62 -8.48 0.26
CA ILE A 4 -12.99 -7.38 1.00
C ILE A 4 -11.52 -7.72 1.18
N ALA A 5 -10.64 -6.77 0.89
CA ALA A 5 -9.20 -6.90 1.07
C ALA A 5 -8.62 -5.61 1.67
N VAL A 6 -7.45 -5.73 2.28
CA VAL A 6 -6.79 -4.67 3.05
C VAL A 6 -5.45 -4.31 2.42
N ILE A 7 -5.13 -3.02 2.39
CA ILE A 7 -3.80 -2.51 2.09
C ILE A 7 -3.34 -1.72 3.32
N GLY A 8 -2.23 -2.11 3.92
CA GLY A 8 -1.64 -1.32 5.00
C GLY A 8 -0.92 -0.13 4.41
N ASN A 9 -1.44 1.08 4.62
CA ASN A 9 -0.88 2.31 4.05
C ASN A 9 -0.01 3.05 5.08
N ARG A 10 0.99 3.80 4.61
CA ARG A 10 1.88 4.64 5.41
C ARG A 10 2.65 3.90 6.50
N ILE A 11 3.15 2.72 6.18
CA ILE A 11 3.90 1.86 7.11
C ILE A 11 5.36 2.32 7.21
N LYS A 12 5.87 2.37 8.43
CA LYS A 12 7.24 2.82 8.76
C LYS A 12 8.11 1.71 9.29
N THR A 13 7.52 0.76 10.00
CA THR A 13 8.28 -0.29 10.71
C THR A 13 7.69 -1.68 10.47
N MET A 14 8.52 -2.70 10.66
CA MET A 14 8.07 -4.10 10.62
C MET A 14 7.07 -4.41 11.73
N GLU A 15 7.19 -3.75 12.89
CA GLU A 15 6.28 -3.88 14.02
C GLU A 15 4.86 -3.44 13.66
N GLU A 16 4.72 -2.36 12.88
CA GLU A 16 3.42 -1.91 12.36
C GLU A 16 2.82 -2.92 11.37
N GLU A 17 3.64 -3.52 10.49
CA GLU A 17 3.16 -4.59 9.61
C GLU A 17 2.66 -5.79 10.40
N GLU A 18 3.43 -6.25 11.40
CA GLU A 18 3.07 -7.40 12.24
C GLU A 18 1.80 -7.12 13.04
N PHE A 19 1.68 -5.93 13.60
CA PHE A 19 0.47 -5.51 14.31
C PHE A 19 -0.77 -5.58 13.41
N ILE A 20 -0.68 -5.09 12.16
CA ILE A 20 -1.80 -5.14 11.20
C ILE A 20 -2.11 -6.59 10.80
N LYS A 21 -1.08 -7.41 10.52
CA LYS A 21 -1.25 -8.84 10.19
C LYS A 21 -1.98 -9.59 11.31
N ASN A 22 -1.62 -9.31 12.56
CA ASN A 22 -2.22 -9.96 13.72
C ASN A 22 -3.65 -9.44 14.00
N SER A 23 -3.89 -8.14 13.83
CA SER A 23 -5.19 -7.53 14.13
C SER A 23 -6.26 -7.82 13.08
N LEU A 24 -5.84 -8.05 11.83
CA LEU A 24 -6.72 -8.29 10.69
C LEU A 24 -6.49 -9.67 10.07
N SER A 25 -6.26 -10.69 10.91
CA SER A 25 -5.98 -12.07 10.49
C SER A 25 -7.09 -12.68 9.63
N ASP A 26 -8.33 -12.22 9.79
CA ASP A 26 -9.50 -12.68 9.04
C ASP A 26 -9.64 -12.00 7.68
N PHE A 27 -8.86 -10.96 7.41
CA PHE A 27 -8.87 -10.24 6.16
C PHE A 27 -7.67 -10.61 5.30
N GLU A 28 -7.90 -10.64 4.00
CA GLU A 28 -6.79 -10.72 3.08
C GLU A 28 -6.06 -9.38 3.01
N ILE A 29 -4.78 -9.41 3.38
CA ILE A 29 -3.89 -8.28 3.19
C ILE A 29 -3.19 -8.40 1.83
N LEU A 30 -3.40 -7.43 0.94
CA LEU A 30 -2.78 -7.39 -0.38
C LEU A 30 -1.30 -6.97 -0.31
N GLY A 31 -0.94 -6.15 0.67
CA GLY A 31 0.42 -5.72 0.93
C GLY A 31 0.48 -4.44 1.74
N PHE A 32 1.68 -3.87 1.82
CA PHE A 32 1.99 -2.68 2.60
C PHE A 32 2.67 -1.62 1.73
N LEU A 33 2.22 -0.38 1.85
CA LEU A 33 2.83 0.79 1.22
C LEU A 33 3.61 1.56 2.28
N PRO A 34 4.89 1.89 2.02
CA PRO A 34 5.70 2.65 2.97
C PRO A 34 5.16 4.07 3.15
N ASP A 35 5.43 4.71 4.29
CA ASP A 35 5.24 6.17 4.40
C ASP A 35 6.25 6.88 3.48
N ASP A 36 5.74 7.74 2.61
CA ASP A 36 6.54 8.49 1.64
C ASP A 36 6.09 9.96 1.68
N ASP A 37 6.98 10.83 2.17
CA ASP A 37 6.70 12.26 2.33
C ASP A 37 6.38 12.94 1.00
N LYS A 38 6.87 12.41 -0.13
CA LYS A 38 6.57 12.95 -1.46
C LYS A 38 5.08 12.84 -1.78
N ILE A 39 4.40 11.78 -1.34
CA ILE A 39 2.95 11.64 -1.57
C ILE A 39 2.21 12.85 -0.98
N ARG A 40 2.60 13.31 0.21
CA ARG A 40 1.95 14.47 0.88
C ARG A 40 2.20 15.78 0.14
N GLU A 41 3.38 15.94 -0.45
CA GLU A 41 3.73 17.14 -1.22
C GLU A 41 2.98 17.20 -2.53
N PHE A 42 3.03 16.12 -3.31
CA PHE A 42 2.33 16.03 -4.60
C PHE A 42 0.81 16.12 -4.44
N ASP A 43 0.24 15.54 -3.38
CA ASP A 43 -1.20 15.64 -3.08
C ASP A 43 -1.63 17.09 -2.80
N ARG A 44 -0.82 17.89 -2.08
CA ARG A 44 -1.10 19.32 -1.87
C ARG A 44 -1.12 20.12 -3.17
N GLU A 45 -0.31 19.71 -4.15
CA GLU A 45 -0.21 20.36 -5.46
C GLU A 45 -1.20 19.80 -6.49
N GLY A 46 -1.98 18.77 -6.13
CA GLY A 46 -2.90 18.11 -7.06
C GLY A 46 -2.19 17.32 -8.16
N LEU A 47 -0.94 16.92 -7.92
CA LEU A 47 -0.10 16.17 -8.86
C LEU A 47 -0.12 14.67 -8.53
N PRO A 48 0.07 13.79 -9.52
CA PRO A 48 0.27 12.37 -9.26
C PRO A 48 1.53 12.15 -8.40
N PRO A 49 1.47 11.34 -7.32
CA PRO A 49 2.60 11.15 -6.40
C PRO A 49 3.82 10.49 -7.05
N TYR A 50 3.62 9.75 -8.14
CA TYR A 50 4.67 9.12 -8.93
C TYR A 50 4.46 9.46 -10.41
N PRO A 51 4.92 10.64 -10.89
CA PRO A 51 4.84 11.00 -12.31
C PRO A 51 5.64 10.03 -13.19
N ASP A 52 6.75 9.53 -12.65
CA ASP A 52 7.51 8.40 -13.20
C ASP A 52 7.27 7.17 -12.32
N LEU A 53 6.53 6.19 -12.83
CA LEU A 53 6.22 4.95 -12.12
C LEU A 53 7.46 4.11 -11.78
N SER A 54 8.61 4.31 -12.45
CA SER A 54 9.86 3.64 -12.08
C SER A 54 10.35 4.05 -10.68
N THR A 55 9.87 5.19 -10.17
CA THR A 55 10.18 5.69 -8.82
C THR A 55 9.20 5.22 -7.75
N ALA A 56 8.10 4.58 -8.15
CA ALA A 56 7.11 4.09 -7.22
C ALA A 56 7.64 2.90 -6.41
N PRO A 57 7.17 2.71 -5.16
CA PRO A 57 7.64 1.62 -4.32
C PRO A 57 7.34 0.26 -4.96
N PRO A 58 8.29 -0.70 -4.98
CA PRO A 58 8.08 -2.03 -5.55
C PRO A 58 6.86 -2.78 -4.97
N SER A 59 6.47 -2.46 -3.73
CA SER A 59 5.28 -3.04 -3.10
C SER A 59 3.97 -2.65 -3.79
N LEU A 60 3.91 -1.47 -4.43
CA LEU A 60 2.74 -1.04 -5.20
C LEU A 60 2.44 -2.03 -6.34
N PHE A 61 3.47 -2.40 -7.11
CA PHE A 61 3.32 -3.34 -8.23
C PHE A 61 2.90 -4.73 -7.74
N LYS A 62 3.49 -5.21 -6.65
CA LYS A 62 3.11 -6.50 -6.03
C LYS A 62 1.65 -6.51 -5.55
N ILE A 63 1.18 -5.40 -4.97
CA ILE A 63 -0.23 -5.26 -4.54
C ILE A 63 -1.15 -5.32 -5.75
N VAL A 64 -0.81 -4.61 -6.84
CA VAL A 64 -1.58 -4.59 -8.09
C VAL A 64 -1.62 -5.97 -8.74
N GLU A 65 -0.48 -6.67 -8.83
CA GLU A 65 -0.41 -8.04 -9.33
C GLU A 65 -1.31 -9.00 -8.53
N LYS A 66 -1.27 -8.90 -7.19
CA LYS A 66 -2.11 -9.73 -6.31
C LYS A 66 -3.61 -9.40 -6.46
N LEU A 67 -3.93 -8.13 -6.70
CA LEU A 67 -5.30 -7.68 -6.94
C LEU A 67 -5.87 -8.25 -8.25
N PHE A 68 -5.07 -8.28 -9.33
CA PHE A 68 -5.52 -8.77 -10.64
C PHE A 68 -5.39 -10.28 -10.82
N SER A 69 -4.63 -10.97 -9.97
CA SER A 69 -4.53 -12.44 -9.98
C SER A 69 -5.74 -13.13 -9.33
N LYS A 70 -6.89 -12.45 -9.19
CA LYS A 70 -8.09 -12.86 -8.43
C LYS A 70 -9.39 -12.78 -9.20
#